data_AF-A0A1Z9ARK9-F1
#
_entry.id   AF-A0A1Z9ARK9-F1
#
_cell.length_a   1.000
_cell.length_b   1.000
_cell.length_c   1.000
_cell.angle_alpha   90.00
_cell.angle_beta   90.00
_cell.angle_gamma   90.00
#
_symmetry.space_group_name_H-M   'P 1'
#
loop_
_entity.id
_entity.type
_entity.pdbx_description
1 polymer ?
#
loop_
_entity_poly.entity_id
_entity_poly.type
_entity_poly.pdbx_seq_one_letter_code
_entity_poly.pdbx_strand_id
1 'polypeptide(L)'
;MIRLFMAILVIAVALLQLIDRLYIRTLTAKKEVVAISVADARVFPLKIETQEIVNNESVIAFAEKSIVKILNFRPGKLMSHLEEQDIESLFITEKYYETFVQQLKVWANTEFRVNNISIKEAIATDVKLARTPAVAGRSFRIFEVSARVPTYDRAVGDSELSMLLVKVYMVYLGPESGTGLYKVKIDII
;
A
#
# COMPACT_ATOMS: atom_id res chain seq x y z
N MET A 1 19.22 56.46 -36.27
CA MET A 1 19.82 55.12 -36.21
C MET A 1 19.74 54.48 -34.82
N ILE A 2 20.14 55.16 -33.74
CA ILE A 2 20.14 54.61 -32.36
C ILE A 2 18.74 54.15 -31.88
N ARG A 3 17.68 54.90 -32.20
CA ARG A 3 16.29 54.54 -31.82
C ARG A 3 15.79 53.27 -32.50
N LEU A 4 16.22 53.02 -33.75
CA LEU A 4 15.88 51.79 -34.48
C LEU A 4 16.59 50.58 -33.88
N PHE A 5 17.87 50.75 -33.50
CA PHE A 5 18.65 49.71 -32.83
C PHE A 5 18.07 49.35 -31.45
N MET A 6 17.64 50.33 -30.66
CA MET A 6 16.95 50.06 -29.40
C MET A 6 15.64 49.31 -29.59
N ALA A 7 14.84 49.67 -30.60
CA ALA A 7 13.57 48.98 -30.88
C ALA A 7 13.81 47.51 -31.25
N ILE A 8 14.81 47.22 -32.09
CA ILE A 8 15.21 45.85 -32.45
C ILE A 8 15.67 45.07 -31.22
N LEU A 9 16.47 45.69 -30.34
CA LEU A 9 16.95 45.05 -29.12
C LEU A 9 15.79 44.67 -28.19
N VAL A 10 14.83 45.58 -27.99
CA VAL A 10 13.65 45.32 -27.15
C VAL A 10 12.80 44.19 -27.71
N ILE A 11 12.62 44.14 -29.05
CA ILE A 11 11.91 43.05 -29.71
C ILE A 11 12.65 41.71 -29.54
N ALA A 12 13.98 41.70 -29.67
CA ALA A 12 14.78 40.49 -29.49
C ALA A 12 14.71 39.96 -28.04
N VAL A 13 14.76 40.84 -27.04
CA VAL A 13 14.62 40.46 -25.62
C VAL A 13 13.20 39.94 -25.34
N ALA A 14 12.17 40.59 -25.88
CA ALA A 14 10.78 40.14 -25.73
C ALA A 14 10.57 38.75 -26.36
N LEU A 15 11.15 38.50 -27.54
CA LEU A 15 11.10 37.18 -28.20
C LEU A 15 11.83 36.10 -27.39
N LEU A 16 13.01 36.41 -26.85
CA LEU A 16 13.74 35.48 -25.97
C LEU A 16 12.94 35.12 -24.71
N GLN A 17 12.29 36.11 -24.08
CA GLN A 17 11.43 35.87 -22.92
C GLN A 17 10.17 35.06 -23.29
N LEU A 18 9.63 35.25 -24.50
CA LEU A 18 8.50 34.48 -25.00
C LEU A 18 8.90 33.01 -25.23
N ILE A 19 10.07 32.78 -25.84
CA ILE A 19 10.63 31.43 -26.06
C ILE A 19 10.92 30.74 -24.72
N ASP A 20 11.51 31.44 -23.76
CA ASP A 20 11.80 30.87 -22.44
C ASP A 20 10.51 30.47 -21.69
N ARG A 21 9.49 31.33 -21.71
CA ARG A 21 8.18 31.03 -21.09
C ARG A 21 7.41 29.93 -21.81
N LEU A 22 7.36 29.95 -23.15
CA LEU A 22 6.53 29.02 -23.93
C LEU A 22 7.21 27.68 -24.20
N TYR A 23 8.54 27.63 -24.24
CA TYR A 23 9.28 26.45 -24.66
C TYR A 23 10.04 25.82 -23.49
N ILE A 24 10.85 26.59 -22.76
CA ILE A 24 11.68 26.05 -21.68
C ILE A 24 10.81 25.73 -20.45
N ARG A 25 9.86 26.62 -20.10
CA ARG A 25 8.97 26.40 -18.95
C ARG A 25 7.93 25.30 -19.20
N THR A 26 7.46 25.13 -20.43
CA THR A 26 6.55 24.01 -20.79
C THR A 26 7.29 22.68 -20.91
N LEU A 27 8.54 22.66 -21.41
CA LEU A 27 9.38 21.46 -21.38
C LEU A 27 9.77 21.05 -19.95
N THR A 28 9.98 22.02 -19.06
CA THR A 28 10.28 21.74 -17.64
C THR A 28 9.02 21.32 -16.87
N ALA A 29 7.85 21.84 -17.21
CA ALA A 29 6.56 21.41 -16.67
C ALA A 29 6.11 20.03 -17.22
N LYS A 30 6.58 19.64 -18.41
CA LYS A 30 6.39 18.32 -19.03
C LYS A 30 7.54 17.34 -18.78
N LYS A 31 8.27 17.47 -17.66
CA LYS A 31 9.08 16.35 -17.18
C LYS A 31 8.15 15.24 -16.67
N GLU A 32 7.49 14.56 -17.60
CA GLU A 32 6.89 13.26 -17.34
C GLU A 32 8.03 12.34 -16.90
N VAL A 33 7.89 11.79 -15.70
CA VAL A 33 8.85 10.81 -15.18
C VAL A 33 8.67 9.57 -16.05
N VAL A 34 9.63 9.33 -16.93
CA VAL A 34 9.58 8.18 -17.84
C VAL A 34 10.36 7.05 -17.19
N ALA A 35 9.70 5.92 -16.94
CA ALA A 35 10.39 4.68 -16.58
C ALA A 35 10.77 3.92 -17.86
N ILE A 36 12.03 3.49 -17.95
CA ILE A 36 12.51 2.62 -19.01
C ILE A 36 12.52 1.20 -18.44
N SER A 37 11.63 0.33 -18.92
CA SER A 37 11.69 -1.09 -18.59
C SER A 37 12.91 -1.71 -19.28
N VAL A 38 13.89 -2.16 -18.50
CA VAL A 38 15.10 -2.84 -19.02
C VAL A 38 14.74 -4.18 -19.66
N ALA A 39 13.58 -4.76 -19.33
CA ALA A 39 13.12 -6.02 -19.91
C ALA A 39 12.56 -5.88 -21.33
N ASP A 40 11.83 -4.79 -21.60
CA ASP A 40 11.06 -4.64 -22.84
C ASP A 40 11.50 -3.46 -23.74
N ALA A 41 12.48 -2.66 -23.29
CA ALA A 41 12.96 -1.45 -23.96
C ALA A 41 11.83 -0.46 -24.36
N ARG A 42 10.67 -0.55 -23.71
CA ARG A 42 9.52 0.33 -23.93
C ARG A 42 9.53 1.47 -22.92
N VAL A 43 9.11 2.63 -23.42
CA VAL A 43 9.09 3.92 -22.73
C VAL A 43 7.66 4.18 -22.30
N PHE A 44 7.37 4.18 -21.00
CA PHE A 44 6.03 4.44 -20.49
C PHE A 44 5.99 5.77 -19.70
N PRO A 45 5.03 6.67 -20.00
CA PRO A 45 4.83 7.88 -19.23
C PRO A 45 4.21 7.51 -17.87
N LEU A 46 4.91 7.77 -16.76
CA LEU A 46 4.30 7.62 -15.43
C LEU A 46 3.37 8.81 -15.18
N LYS A 47 2.07 8.52 -15.01
CA LYS A 47 1.16 9.48 -14.38
C LYS A 47 1.60 9.71 -12.95
N ILE A 48 1.90 10.97 -12.61
CA ILE A 48 2.32 11.43 -11.27
C ILE A 48 1.10 11.46 -10.32
N GLU A 49 0.30 10.40 -10.31
CA GLU A 49 -0.80 10.25 -9.36
C GLU A 49 -0.54 9.13 -8.35
N THR A 50 0.40 8.22 -8.60
CA THR A 50 0.75 7.13 -7.67
C THR A 50 2.22 6.71 -7.78
N GLN A 51 3.14 7.67 -7.69
CA GLN A 51 4.36 7.33 -6.94
C GLN A 51 3.98 7.31 -5.46
N GLU A 52 3.28 6.27 -5.00
CA GLU A 52 3.28 6.00 -3.57
C GLU A 52 4.72 5.70 -3.21
N ILE A 53 5.38 6.72 -2.64
CA ILE A 53 6.68 6.55 -2.01
C ILE A 53 6.43 5.49 -0.94
N VAL A 54 6.96 4.30 -1.16
CA VAL A 54 6.91 3.22 -0.17
C VAL A 54 7.76 3.66 1.02
N ASN A 55 7.12 4.39 1.92
CA ASN A 55 7.62 4.86 3.19
C ASN A 55 6.96 4.05 4.31
N ASN A 56 7.48 4.15 5.53
CA ASN A 56 6.94 3.35 6.64
C ASN A 56 5.46 3.69 6.92
N GLU A 57 5.04 4.93 6.71
CA GLU A 57 3.66 5.39 6.97
C GLU A 57 2.64 4.75 6.03
N SER A 58 2.92 4.69 4.72
CA SER A 58 2.04 4.02 3.74
C SER A 58 1.96 2.51 4.01
N VAL A 59 3.08 1.90 4.40
CA VAL A 59 3.15 0.49 4.79
C VAL A 59 2.34 0.21 6.06
N ILE A 60 2.40 1.10 7.06
CA ILE A 60 1.57 1.05 8.28
C ILE A 60 0.10 1.17 7.92
N ALA A 61 -0.27 2.20 7.16
CA ALA A 61 -1.66 2.46 6.80
C ALA A 61 -2.28 1.30 5.99
N PHE A 62 -1.51 0.71 5.08
CA PHE A 62 -1.95 -0.48 4.34
C PHE A 62 -2.11 -1.69 5.27
N ALA A 63 -1.18 -1.90 6.21
CA ALA A 63 -1.28 -2.98 7.18
C ALA A 63 -2.51 -2.83 8.09
N GLU A 64 -2.74 -1.65 8.66
CA GLU A 64 -3.91 -1.36 9.52
C GLU A 64 -5.22 -1.61 8.78
N LYS A 65 -5.36 -1.02 7.57
CA LYS A 65 -6.54 -1.23 6.72
C LYS A 65 -6.76 -2.71 6.40
N SER A 66 -5.70 -3.42 6.05
CA SER A 66 -5.77 -4.85 5.74
C SER A 66 -6.21 -5.68 6.94
N ILE A 67 -5.64 -5.41 8.12
CA ILE A 67 -5.98 -6.13 9.36
C ILE A 67 -7.44 -5.89 9.75
N VAL A 68 -7.90 -4.64 9.73
CA VAL A 68 -9.29 -4.30 10.01
C VAL A 68 -10.21 -4.99 9.00
N LYS A 69 -9.88 -4.93 7.71
CA LYS A 69 -10.66 -5.59 6.65
C LYS A 69 -10.76 -7.10 6.88
N ILE A 70 -9.65 -7.75 7.25
CA ILE A 70 -9.57 -9.19 7.48
C ILE A 70 -10.34 -9.62 8.75
N LEU A 71 -10.18 -8.88 9.85
CA LEU A 71 -10.62 -9.32 11.18
C LEU A 71 -11.99 -8.76 11.60
N ASN A 72 -12.54 -7.80 10.87
CA ASN A 72 -13.86 -7.22 11.18
C ASN A 72 -15.01 -8.08 10.64
N PHE A 73 -15.08 -9.35 11.04
CA PHE A 73 -16.19 -10.24 10.70
C PHE A 73 -17.06 -10.55 11.92
N ARG A 74 -18.29 -11.02 11.68
CA ARG A 74 -19.17 -11.51 12.75
C ARG A 74 -18.91 -13.00 13.02
N PRO A 75 -19.03 -13.47 14.28
CA PRO A 75 -18.98 -14.90 14.57
C PRO A 75 -19.95 -15.68 13.69
N GLY A 76 -19.50 -16.82 13.15
CA GLY A 76 -20.29 -17.66 12.24
C GLY A 76 -20.49 -17.11 10.82
N LYS A 77 -19.96 -15.91 10.50
CA LYS A 77 -20.00 -15.29 9.17
C LYS A 77 -18.62 -15.13 8.53
N LEU A 78 -17.63 -15.86 9.02
CA LEU A 78 -16.26 -15.79 8.53
C LEU A 78 -16.17 -16.04 7.01
N MET A 79 -16.77 -17.12 6.51
CA MET A 79 -16.67 -17.48 5.09
C MET A 79 -17.33 -16.44 4.18
N SER A 80 -18.54 -16.01 4.52
CA SER A 80 -19.23 -14.96 3.77
C SER A 80 -18.44 -13.65 3.81
N HIS A 81 -17.81 -13.31 4.93
CA HIS A 81 -17.01 -12.10 5.05
C HIS A 81 -15.77 -12.12 4.16
N LEU A 82 -15.06 -13.25 4.11
CA LEU A 82 -13.87 -13.40 3.27
C LEU A 82 -14.19 -13.15 1.79
N GLU A 83 -15.37 -13.60 1.34
CA GLU A 83 -15.87 -13.41 -0.03
C GLU A 83 -16.41 -11.98 -0.25
N GLU A 84 -17.33 -11.50 0.60
CA GLU A 84 -18.00 -10.20 0.45
C GLU A 84 -17.05 -9.02 0.52
N GLN A 85 -16.02 -9.11 1.36
CA GLN A 85 -15.03 -8.05 1.49
C GLN A 85 -13.94 -8.15 0.44
N ASP A 86 -13.89 -9.18 -0.42
CA ASP A 86 -12.78 -9.38 -1.36
C ASP A 86 -11.42 -9.35 -0.62
N ILE A 87 -11.27 -10.26 0.35
CA ILE A 87 -10.03 -10.38 1.13
C ILE A 87 -8.92 -11.01 0.31
N GLU A 88 -9.28 -11.82 -0.69
CA GLU A 88 -8.34 -12.46 -1.61
C GLU A 88 -7.46 -11.44 -2.34
N SER A 89 -8.03 -10.32 -2.78
CA SER A 89 -7.28 -9.27 -3.51
C SER A 89 -6.18 -8.60 -2.67
N LEU A 90 -6.17 -8.77 -1.34
CA LEU A 90 -5.06 -8.30 -0.51
C LEU A 90 -3.81 -9.18 -0.67
N PHE A 91 -3.93 -10.41 -1.14
CA PHE A 91 -2.83 -11.38 -1.22
C PHE A 91 -2.18 -11.38 -2.60
N ILE A 92 -0.87 -11.58 -2.64
CA ILE A 92 -0.12 -11.58 -3.91
C ILE A 92 -0.43 -12.77 -4.82
N THR A 93 -0.89 -13.89 -4.24
CA THR A 93 -1.30 -15.09 -4.96
C THR A 93 -2.35 -15.83 -4.14
N GLU A 94 -3.27 -16.50 -4.83
CA GLU A 94 -4.29 -17.39 -4.25
C GLU A 94 -3.69 -18.38 -3.22
N LYS A 95 -2.54 -18.99 -3.51
CA LYS A 95 -1.86 -19.92 -2.59
C LYS A 95 -1.63 -19.35 -1.17
N TYR A 96 -1.23 -18.08 -1.06
CA TYR A 96 -1.00 -17.44 0.23
C TYR A 96 -2.31 -17.11 0.94
N TYR A 97 -3.32 -16.71 0.17
CA TYR A 97 -4.66 -16.52 0.67
C TYR A 97 -5.24 -17.83 1.23
N GLU A 98 -5.20 -18.93 0.48
CA GLU A 98 -5.68 -20.24 0.95
C GLU A 98 -4.99 -20.68 2.24
N THR A 99 -3.66 -20.54 2.30
CA THR A 99 -2.88 -20.87 3.50
C THR A 99 -3.33 -20.04 4.69
N PHE A 100 -3.57 -18.75 4.47
CA PHE A 100 -4.08 -17.84 5.48
C PHE A 100 -5.50 -18.23 5.92
N VAL A 101 -6.41 -18.53 5.00
CA VAL A 101 -7.79 -18.92 5.29
C VAL A 101 -7.83 -20.17 6.18
N GLN A 102 -6.98 -21.16 5.93
CA GLN A 102 -6.89 -22.35 6.77
C GLN A 102 -6.48 -22.01 8.21
N GLN A 103 -5.48 -21.14 8.38
CA GLN A 103 -5.03 -20.70 9.71
C GLN A 103 -6.11 -19.88 10.42
N LEU A 104 -6.73 -18.94 9.70
CA LEU A 104 -7.78 -18.08 10.21
C LEU A 104 -8.99 -18.88 10.66
N LYS A 105 -9.41 -19.91 9.92
CA LYS A 105 -10.52 -20.80 10.30
C LYS A 105 -10.27 -21.49 11.63
N VAL A 106 -9.06 -22.05 11.81
CA VAL A 106 -8.69 -22.76 13.05
C VAL A 106 -8.71 -21.80 14.23
N TRP A 107 -8.09 -20.63 14.07
CA TRP A 107 -8.09 -19.59 15.10
C TRP A 107 -9.51 -19.10 15.41
N ALA A 108 -10.28 -18.74 14.38
CA ALA A 108 -11.62 -18.20 14.54
C ALA A 108 -12.58 -19.21 15.20
N ASN A 109 -12.47 -20.50 14.86
CA ASN A 109 -13.26 -21.55 15.52
C ASN A 109 -12.86 -21.78 16.99
N THR A 110 -11.62 -21.46 17.37
CA THR A 110 -11.14 -21.59 18.75
C THR A 110 -11.62 -20.41 19.59
N GLU A 111 -11.44 -19.19 19.08
CA GLU A 111 -11.77 -17.95 19.82
C GLU A 111 -13.25 -17.60 19.83
N PHE A 112 -13.94 -17.77 18.70
CA PHE A 112 -15.32 -17.29 18.52
C PHE A 112 -16.37 -18.38 18.73
N ARG A 113 -15.98 -19.55 19.26
CA ARG A 113 -16.92 -20.62 19.63
C ARG A 113 -17.78 -20.25 20.84
N VAL A 114 -17.26 -19.38 21.71
CA VAL A 114 -17.86 -19.02 23.00
C VAL A 114 -18.19 -17.52 23.08
N ASN A 115 -17.40 -16.65 22.44
CA ASN A 115 -17.49 -15.20 22.60
C ASN A 115 -17.96 -14.48 21.33
N ASN A 116 -18.81 -13.46 21.48
CA ASN A 116 -19.27 -12.62 20.37
C ASN A 116 -18.33 -11.42 20.17
N ILE A 117 -17.14 -11.70 19.64
CA ILE A 117 -16.06 -10.72 19.53
C ILE A 117 -16.24 -9.83 18.28
N SER A 118 -15.92 -8.54 18.42
CA SER A 118 -15.79 -7.56 17.33
C SER A 118 -14.42 -6.91 17.33
N ILE A 119 -13.88 -6.67 16.15
CA ILE A 119 -12.64 -5.92 15.94
C ILE A 119 -12.95 -4.71 15.07
N LYS A 120 -12.78 -3.51 15.63
CA LYS A 120 -13.13 -2.24 14.95
C LYS A 120 -11.89 -1.41 14.59
N GLU A 121 -10.78 -1.61 15.30
CA GLU A 121 -9.57 -0.81 15.17
C GLU A 121 -8.34 -1.71 15.22
N ALA A 122 -7.25 -1.30 14.57
CA ALA A 122 -5.94 -1.93 14.61
C ALA A 122 -4.89 -0.84 14.70
N ILE A 123 -3.93 -0.99 15.62
CA ILE A 123 -2.83 -0.04 15.82
C ILE A 123 -1.53 -0.72 15.39
N ALA A 124 -0.96 -0.31 14.25
CA ALA A 124 0.31 -0.86 13.78
C ALA A 124 1.50 -0.03 14.30
N THR A 125 2.47 -0.70 14.94
CA THR A 125 3.55 -0.01 15.67
C THR A 125 4.94 -0.32 15.15
N ASP A 126 5.22 -1.57 14.76
CA ASP A 126 6.58 -2.02 14.45
C ASP A 126 6.73 -2.41 12.99
N VAL A 127 7.19 -1.48 12.15
CA VAL A 127 7.59 -1.77 10.77
C VAL A 127 9.05 -2.18 10.73
N LYS A 128 9.31 -3.38 10.21
CA LYS A 128 10.65 -3.90 9.94
C LYS A 128 10.77 -4.21 8.46
N LEU A 129 11.76 -3.62 7.79
CA LEU A 129 12.12 -4.05 6.45
C LEU A 129 12.82 -5.41 6.55
N ALA A 130 12.13 -6.47 6.14
CA ALA A 130 12.72 -7.78 6.01
C ALA A 130 13.59 -7.81 4.74
N ARG A 131 14.74 -8.49 4.82
CA ARG A 131 15.75 -8.55 3.77
C ARG A 131 15.10 -8.86 2.42
N THR A 132 15.36 -8.03 1.40
CA THR A 132 14.92 -8.27 0.02
C THR A 132 15.60 -9.53 -0.53
N PRO A 133 14.86 -10.62 -0.83
CA PRO A 133 15.41 -11.73 -1.57
C PRO A 133 15.63 -11.24 -3.02
N ALA A 134 16.89 -11.21 -3.44
CA ALA A 134 17.24 -10.95 -4.84
C ALA A 134 16.98 -12.25 -5.61
N VAL A 135 15.80 -12.39 -6.22
CA VAL A 135 15.48 -13.52 -7.09
C VAL A 135 15.52 -13.03 -8.53
N ALA A 136 16.44 -13.61 -9.33
CA ALA A 136 16.50 -13.44 -10.78
C ALA A 136 16.37 -11.99 -11.29
N GLY A 137 17.20 -11.08 -10.77
CA GLY A 137 17.26 -9.69 -11.25
C GLY A 137 16.11 -8.77 -10.81
N ARG A 138 15.16 -9.26 -10.01
CA ARG A 138 14.12 -8.44 -9.36
C ARG A 138 14.37 -8.34 -7.86
N SER A 139 14.34 -7.12 -7.34
CA SER A 139 14.52 -6.79 -5.93
C SER A 139 13.16 -6.43 -5.34
N PHE A 140 12.59 -7.33 -4.54
CA PHE A 140 11.30 -7.10 -3.86
C PHE A 140 11.51 -6.55 -2.44
N ARG A 141 10.90 -5.42 -2.11
CA ARG A 141 10.94 -4.89 -0.74
C ARG A 141 9.93 -5.67 0.09
N ILE A 142 10.40 -6.30 1.17
CA ILE A 142 9.56 -7.07 2.07
C ILE A 142 9.45 -6.31 3.39
N PHE A 143 8.24 -6.17 3.90
CA PHE A 143 7.96 -5.52 5.18
C PHE A 143 7.32 -6.53 6.12
N GLU A 144 7.73 -6.50 7.37
CA GLU A 144 7.05 -7.14 8.50
C GLU A 144 6.48 -6.00 9.35
N VAL A 145 5.17 -6.04 9.61
CA VAL A 145 4.50 -5.07 10.48
C VAL A 145 3.83 -5.80 11.61
N SER A 146 4.14 -5.41 12.84
CA SER A 146 3.39 -5.86 14.03
C SER A 146 2.33 -4.84 14.38
N ALA A 147 1.11 -5.33 14.61
CA ALA A 147 -0.02 -4.52 15.02
C ALA A 147 -0.69 -5.13 16.24
N ARG A 148 -1.20 -4.25 17.09
CA ARG A 148 -2.02 -4.58 18.25
C ARG A 148 -3.48 -4.31 17.90
N VAL A 149 -4.32 -5.30 18.11
CA VAL A 149 -5.71 -5.27 17.70
C VAL A 149 -6.58 -5.50 18.94
N PRO A 150 -7.22 -4.47 19.49
CA PRO A 150 -8.15 -4.64 20.60
C PRO A 150 -9.37 -5.43 20.13
N THR A 151 -9.80 -6.37 20.96
CA THR A 151 -11.01 -7.16 20.75
C THR A 151 -12.07 -6.74 21.76
N TYR A 152 -13.31 -6.61 21.30
CA TYR A 152 -14.42 -6.15 22.13
C TYR A 152 -15.48 -7.24 22.24
N ASP A 153 -16.04 -7.45 23.44
CA ASP A 153 -17.23 -8.30 23.60
C ASP A 153 -18.48 -7.50 23.23
N ARG A 154 -19.18 -7.92 22.18
CA ARG A 154 -20.48 -7.33 21.84
C ARG A 154 -21.60 -7.82 22.74
N ALA A 155 -21.46 -8.98 23.40
CA ALA A 155 -22.51 -9.52 24.27
C ALA A 155 -22.59 -8.79 25.62
N VAL A 156 -21.50 -8.20 26.09
CA VAL A 156 -21.39 -7.55 27.42
C VAL A 156 -21.39 -6.02 27.34
N GLY A 157 -21.45 -5.44 26.13
CA GLY A 157 -21.59 -4.00 25.93
C GLY A 157 -20.29 -3.23 25.67
N ASP A 158 -19.52 -3.64 24.65
CA ASP A 158 -18.30 -2.96 24.17
C ASP A 158 -17.19 -2.83 25.25
N SER A 159 -17.11 -3.79 26.18
CA SER A 159 -15.94 -3.96 27.05
C SER A 159 -14.79 -4.59 26.27
N GLU A 160 -13.59 -3.99 26.33
CA GLU A 160 -12.37 -4.57 25.77
C GLU A 160 -12.07 -5.90 26.47
N LEU A 161 -12.03 -6.99 25.69
CA LEU A 161 -11.80 -8.36 26.17
C LEU A 161 -10.33 -8.69 26.28
N SER A 162 -9.58 -8.40 25.22
CA SER A 162 -8.17 -8.76 25.08
C SER A 162 -7.53 -8.02 23.91
N MET A 163 -6.19 -8.05 23.85
CA MET A 163 -5.44 -7.57 22.70
C MET A 163 -4.84 -8.74 21.92
N LEU A 164 -5.03 -8.71 20.60
CA LEU A 164 -4.34 -9.61 19.68
C LEU A 164 -3.07 -8.96 19.16
N LEU A 165 -2.02 -9.76 19.01
CA LEU A 165 -0.83 -9.38 18.25
C LEU A 165 -0.93 -9.96 16.84
N VAL A 166 -1.03 -9.10 15.84
CA VAL A 166 -1.08 -9.52 14.44
C VAL A 166 0.20 -9.11 13.76
N LYS A 167 0.90 -10.07 13.14
CA LYS A 167 2.07 -9.81 12.30
C LYS A 167 1.70 -9.98 10.85
N VAL A 168 1.80 -8.91 10.09
CA VAL A 168 1.51 -8.87 8.66
C VAL A 168 2.82 -8.78 7.90
N TYR A 169 3.00 -9.69 6.95
CA TYR A 169 4.13 -9.70 6.06
C TYR A 169 3.69 -9.31 4.65
N MET A 170 4.32 -8.25 4.15
CA MET A 170 3.94 -7.57 2.92
C MET A 170 5.11 -7.57 1.96
N VAL A 171 4.79 -7.55 0.67
CA VAL A 171 5.78 -7.38 -0.39
C VAL A 171 5.33 -6.26 -1.32
N TYR A 172 6.27 -5.39 -1.66
CA TYR A 172 6.10 -4.40 -2.72
C TYR A 172 6.59 -4.98 -4.03
N LEU A 173 5.67 -5.15 -4.98
CA LEU A 173 5.91 -5.75 -6.30
C LEU A 173 6.31 -4.72 -7.36
N GLY A 174 6.22 -3.42 -7.05
CA GLY A 174 6.54 -2.32 -7.94
C GLY A 174 5.34 -1.39 -8.18
N PRO A 175 5.52 -0.32 -8.97
CA PRO A 175 4.47 0.68 -9.18
C PRO A 175 3.27 0.17 -9.98
N GLU A 176 3.45 -0.86 -10.80
CA GLU A 176 2.36 -1.45 -11.61
C GLU A 176 1.52 -2.46 -10.82
N SER A 177 2.14 -3.18 -9.89
CA SER A 177 1.50 -4.29 -9.15
C SER A 177 1.21 -3.96 -7.68
N GLY A 178 1.70 -2.84 -7.17
CA GLY A 178 1.43 -2.36 -5.82
C GLY A 178 2.04 -3.19 -4.70
N THR A 179 1.40 -3.12 -3.53
CA THR A 179 1.77 -3.86 -2.30
C THR A 179 0.74 -4.96 -2.06
N GLY A 180 1.19 -6.15 -1.66
CA GLY A 180 0.30 -7.24 -1.28
C GLY A 180 0.83 -8.07 -0.11
N LEU A 181 -0.06 -8.87 0.46
CA LEU A 181 0.20 -9.77 1.59
C LEU A 181 0.70 -11.12 1.09
N TYR A 182 1.68 -11.69 1.79
CA TYR A 182 2.06 -13.09 1.58
C TYR A 182 1.98 -13.95 2.85
N LYS A 183 1.89 -13.32 4.02
CA LYS A 183 1.69 -14.03 5.28
C LYS A 183 1.06 -13.13 6.32
N VAL A 184 0.13 -13.67 7.09
CA VAL A 184 -0.44 -13.05 8.29
C VAL A 184 -0.33 -14.06 9.41
N LYS A 185 0.13 -13.62 10.59
CA LYS A 185 0.14 -14.43 11.82
C LYS A 185 -0.67 -13.71 12.88
N ILE A 186 -1.51 -14.46 13.59
CA ILE A 186 -2.35 -13.97 14.67
C ILE A 186 -1.91 -14.71 15.93
N ASP A 187 -1.37 -13.97 16.89
CA ASP A 187 -0.95 -14.46 18.19
C ASP A 187 -1.82 -13.79 19.28
N ILE A 188 -2.23 -14.56 20.29
CA ILE A 188 -3.01 -14.04 21.43
C ILE A 188 -2.01 -13.65 22.53
N ILE A 189 -2.18 -12.47 23.11
CA ILE A 189 -1.40 -11.99 24.26
C ILE A 189 -2.16 -12.30 25.55
#